data_AF-A0A4Z2GW66-F1
#
_entry.id   AF-A0A4Z2GW66-F1
#
_cell.length_a   1.000
_cell.length_b   1.000
_cell.length_c   1.000
_cell.angle_alpha   90.00
_cell.angle_beta   90.00
_cell.angle_gamma   90.00
#
_symmetry.space_group_name_H-M   'P 1'
#
loop_
_entity.id
_entity.type
_entity.pdbx_description
1 polymer ?
#
loop_
_entity_poly.entity_id
_entity_poly.type
_entity_poly.pdbx_seq_one_letter_code
_entity_poly.pdbx_strand_id
1 'polypeptide(L)'
;MLLGGELGGFKRCFSCLREQDLLSITGQSRAGTMVQWTDFERATIQDVFSKMDYESVGPETLSRCLIVYPWTQRYFGNFGNLYNAAAIMGNPLVAKHGKTILYSLERGVKNMDNLKDTYAELSVLHSEKLRVDPDNFKLISDCLTIVVASRMGNAFTGEVQAALHKFLAVVVSSLRRQYY
;
A
#
# COMPACT_ATOMS: atom_id res chain seq x y z
N MET A 1 27.95 -44.53 -21.36
CA MET A 1 27.78 -43.70 -22.58
C MET A 1 26.41 -43.04 -22.45
N LEU A 2 26.41 -41.74 -22.08
CA LEU A 2 25.39 -40.68 -22.31
C LEU A 2 23.92 -40.91 -21.87
N LEU A 3 23.14 -39.97 -21.33
CA LEU A 3 23.23 -38.75 -20.50
C LEU A 3 21.79 -38.15 -20.46
N GLY A 4 21.32 -37.70 -19.29
CA GLY A 4 20.31 -36.62 -19.10
C GLY A 4 18.82 -36.93 -19.41
N GLY A 5 17.82 -36.45 -18.66
CA GLY A 5 17.75 -35.60 -17.48
C GLY A 5 16.28 -35.45 -17.06
N GLU A 6 15.97 -35.57 -15.76
CA GLU A 6 14.65 -35.29 -15.21
C GLU A 6 14.53 -33.79 -14.93
N LEU A 7 13.67 -33.10 -15.68
CA LEU A 7 13.25 -31.73 -15.37
C LEU A 7 12.02 -31.77 -14.47
N GLY A 8 12.18 -31.13 -13.31
CA GLY A 8 11.23 -31.13 -12.20
C GLY A 8 9.87 -30.49 -12.50
N GLY A 9 8.86 -31.01 -11.81
CA GLY A 9 7.52 -30.43 -11.74
C GLY A 9 7.30 -29.76 -10.37
N PHE A 10 7.78 -28.54 -10.20
CA PHE A 10 7.44 -27.72 -9.04
C PHE A 10 6.03 -27.12 -9.25
N LYS A 11 4.99 -27.91 -9.02
CA LYS A 11 3.63 -27.39 -8.86
C LYS A 11 3.49 -26.79 -7.46
N ARG A 12 3.90 -25.53 -7.26
CA ARG A 12 3.42 -24.74 -6.11
C ARG A 12 2.42 -23.70 -6.60
N CYS A 13 1.20 -23.77 -6.07
CA CYS A 13 0.19 -22.73 -6.18
C CYS A 13 0.76 -21.39 -5.71
N PHE A 14 0.59 -20.34 -6.52
CA PHE A 14 1.00 -18.97 -6.22
C PHE A 14 0.37 -18.42 -4.91
N SER A 15 -0.76 -18.99 -4.49
CA SER A 15 -1.49 -18.57 -3.28
C SER A 15 -0.85 -18.97 -1.95
N CYS A 16 0.20 -19.80 -1.97
CA CYS A 16 0.79 -20.36 -0.75
C CYS A 16 2.24 -19.92 -0.49
N LEU A 17 2.76 -19.00 -1.31
CA LEU A 17 4.07 -18.39 -1.07
C LEU A 17 3.96 -17.49 0.16
N ARG A 18 4.39 -18.02 1.31
CA ARG A 18 4.65 -17.19 2.49
C ARG A 18 5.79 -16.24 2.15
N GLU A 19 5.77 -15.04 2.73
CA GLU A 19 6.80 -14.00 2.58
C GLU A 19 8.24 -14.54 2.77
N GLN A 20 8.38 -15.63 3.54
CA GLN A 20 9.63 -16.37 3.77
C GLN A 20 10.19 -17.07 2.52
N ASP A 21 9.35 -17.54 1.61
CA ASP A 21 9.79 -18.23 0.38
C ASP A 21 10.38 -17.22 -0.64
N LEU A 22 9.84 -16.00 -0.72
CA LEU A 22 10.38 -14.92 -1.56
C LEU A 22 11.73 -14.40 -1.06
N LEU A 23 11.92 -14.30 0.25
CA LEU A 23 13.19 -13.86 0.87
C LEU A 23 14.33 -14.87 0.70
N SER A 24 14.01 -16.15 0.51
CA SER A 24 15.02 -17.20 0.28
C SER A 24 15.61 -17.16 -1.14
N ILE A 25 14.89 -16.60 -2.11
CA ILE A 25 15.33 -16.49 -3.51
C ILE A 25 16.31 -15.32 -3.69
N THR A 26 16.26 -14.30 -2.83
CA THR A 26 17.10 -13.08 -2.94
C THR A 26 18.38 -13.11 -2.10
N GLY A 27 18.66 -14.19 -1.36
CA GLY A 27 19.91 -14.36 -0.63
C GLY A 27 20.14 -13.36 0.51
N GLN A 28 19.10 -12.78 1.11
CA GLN A 28 19.24 -11.82 2.21
C GLN A 28 19.25 -12.49 3.59
N SER A 29 20.32 -12.24 4.36
CA SER A 29 20.49 -12.71 5.74
C SER A 29 19.63 -11.90 6.73
N ARG A 30 19.14 -12.58 7.78
CA ARG A 30 18.32 -12.01 8.87
C ARG A 30 19.14 -11.14 9.85
N ALA A 31 19.64 -10.01 9.35
CA ALA A 31 19.90 -8.82 10.16
C ALA A 31 18.94 -7.76 9.62
N GLY A 32 18.18 -7.09 10.51
CA GLY A 32 17.06 -6.20 10.14
C GLY A 32 17.44 -5.23 9.02
N THR A 33 17.10 -5.61 7.79
CA THR A 33 17.64 -4.96 6.60
C THR A 33 16.86 -3.68 6.41
N MET A 34 17.53 -2.53 6.53
CA MET A 34 16.96 -1.27 6.07
C MET A 34 16.65 -1.44 4.57
N VAL A 35 15.42 -1.13 4.18
CA VAL A 35 15.03 -1.20 2.77
C VAL A 35 15.93 -0.26 1.99
N GLN A 36 16.56 -0.79 0.94
CA GLN A 36 17.40 0.00 0.04
C GLN A 36 16.56 0.42 -1.16
N TRP A 37 16.70 1.69 -1.57
CA TRP A 37 16.03 2.26 -2.73
C TRP A 37 17.04 2.59 -3.81
N THR A 38 16.81 2.11 -5.03
CA THR A 38 17.60 2.53 -6.19
C THR A 38 17.22 3.95 -6.61
N ASP A 39 18.10 4.63 -7.34
CA ASP A 39 17.81 5.97 -7.89
C ASP A 39 16.58 5.95 -8.80
N PHE A 40 16.42 4.88 -9.58
CA PHE A 40 15.24 4.65 -10.40
C PHE A 40 13.97 4.60 -9.55
N GLU A 41 13.94 3.77 -8.51
CA GLU A 41 12.76 3.65 -7.63
C GLU A 41 12.40 5.00 -7.00
N ARG A 42 13.39 5.73 -6.49
CA ARG A 42 13.16 7.07 -5.90
C ARG A 42 12.57 8.03 -6.91
N ALA A 43 13.17 8.12 -8.09
CA ALA A 43 12.71 9.01 -9.16
C ALA A 43 11.29 8.64 -9.61
N THR A 44 11.01 7.35 -9.80
CA THR A 44 9.68 6.86 -10.19
C THR A 44 8.62 7.17 -9.13
N ILE A 45 8.89 6.92 -7.85
CA ILE A 45 7.94 7.22 -6.77
C ILE A 45 7.69 8.73 -6.68
N GLN A 46 8.75 9.54 -6.74
CA GLN A 46 8.60 11.00 -6.75
C GLN A 46 7.78 11.49 -7.95
N ASP A 47 8.04 10.95 -9.15
CA ASP A 47 7.31 11.30 -10.37
C ASP A 47 5.83 10.96 -10.27
N VAL A 48 5.49 9.75 -9.81
CA VAL A 48 4.10 9.32 -9.59
C VAL A 48 3.37 10.28 -8.64
N PHE A 49 3.98 10.62 -7.51
CA PHE A 49 3.36 11.51 -6.52
C PHE A 49 3.30 12.97 -6.97
N SER A 50 4.21 13.42 -7.84
CA SER A 50 4.22 14.78 -8.39
C SER A 50 3.09 15.03 -9.41
N LYS A 51 2.66 13.98 -10.12
CA LYS A 51 1.60 14.03 -11.14
C LYS A 51 0.22 13.70 -10.58
N MET A 52 0.14 13.24 -9.33
CA MET A 52 -1.10 12.80 -8.71
C MET A 52 -1.98 14.02 -8.39
N ASP A 53 -3.24 13.98 -8.80
CA ASP A 53 -4.23 14.97 -8.34
C ASP A 53 -4.83 14.50 -7.02
N TYR A 54 -4.44 15.16 -5.93
CA TYR A 54 -4.84 14.78 -4.58
C TYR A 54 -6.33 15.02 -4.34
N GLU A 55 -6.93 15.96 -5.07
CA GLU A 55 -8.36 16.30 -4.95
C GLU A 55 -9.26 15.22 -5.55
N SER A 56 -8.76 14.37 -6.46
CA SER A 56 -9.50 13.25 -7.03
C SER A 56 -9.03 11.89 -6.54
N VAL A 57 -7.72 11.63 -6.52
CA VAL A 57 -7.16 10.31 -6.21
C VAL A 57 -7.40 9.93 -4.75
N GLY A 58 -7.28 10.87 -3.81
CA GLY A 58 -7.47 10.62 -2.39
C GLY A 58 -8.90 10.21 -2.06
N PRO A 59 -9.91 11.03 -2.43
CA PRO A 59 -11.31 10.67 -2.29
C PRO A 59 -11.67 9.35 -2.97
N GLU A 60 -11.27 9.15 -4.23
CA GLU A 60 -11.58 7.93 -4.98
C GLU A 60 -10.99 6.68 -4.30
N THR A 61 -9.76 6.77 -3.79
CA THR A 61 -9.09 5.67 -3.07
C THR A 61 -9.87 5.26 -1.82
N LEU A 62 -10.25 6.22 -0.97
CA LEU A 62 -10.97 5.91 0.26
C LEU A 62 -12.40 5.45 -0.03
N SER A 63 -13.11 6.11 -0.95
CA SER A 63 -14.45 5.69 -1.37
C SER A 63 -14.44 4.25 -1.91
N ARG A 64 -13.45 3.90 -2.74
CA ARG A 64 -13.27 2.53 -3.26
C ARG A 64 -13.07 1.53 -2.13
N CYS A 65 -12.22 1.83 -1.16
CA CYS A 65 -11.99 0.95 -0.01
C CYS A 65 -13.28 0.73 0.79
N LEU A 66 -14.03 1.79 1.09
CA LEU A 66 -15.29 1.71 1.83
C LEU A 66 -16.40 0.95 1.09
N ILE A 67 -16.38 0.97 -0.25
CA ILE A 67 -17.36 0.27 -1.09
C ILE A 67 -16.98 -1.22 -1.27
N VAL A 68 -15.72 -1.50 -1.61
CA VAL A 68 -15.24 -2.86 -1.91
C VAL A 68 -15.06 -3.68 -0.64
N TYR A 69 -14.67 -3.03 0.46
CA TYR A 69 -14.40 -3.65 1.76
C TYR A 69 -15.29 -3.03 2.83
N PRO A 70 -16.61 -3.26 2.81
CA PRO A 70 -17.59 -2.50 3.60
C PRO A 70 -17.41 -2.62 5.12
N TRP A 71 -16.74 -3.66 5.63
CA TRP A 71 -16.39 -3.75 7.06
C TRP A 71 -15.49 -2.60 7.53
N THR A 72 -14.74 -1.97 6.64
CA THR A 72 -13.90 -0.81 6.96
C THR A 72 -14.70 0.43 7.34
N GLN A 73 -15.99 0.49 6.96
CA GLN A 73 -16.87 1.61 7.33
C GLN A 73 -17.04 1.77 8.84
N ARG A 74 -16.83 0.70 9.64
CA ARG A 74 -16.93 0.74 11.11
C ARG A 74 -16.02 1.78 11.77
N TYR A 75 -14.92 2.17 11.11
CA TYR A 75 -13.97 3.17 11.61
C TYR A 75 -14.41 4.61 11.37
N PHE A 76 -15.44 4.81 10.56
CA PHE A 76 -15.86 6.12 10.07
C PHE A 76 -17.29 6.49 10.52
N GLY A 77 -17.73 6.01 11.70
CA GLY A 77 -19.08 6.28 12.21
C GLY A 77 -19.44 7.76 12.31
N ASN A 78 -18.46 8.64 12.52
CA ASN A 78 -18.66 10.09 12.58
C ASN A 78 -18.75 10.77 11.21
N PHE A 79 -18.65 10.02 10.10
CA PHE A 79 -18.68 10.58 8.75
C PHE A 79 -20.11 10.73 8.20
N GLY A 80 -21.13 10.33 8.97
CA GLY A 80 -22.54 10.43 8.57
C GLY A 80 -22.96 9.27 7.67
N ASN A 81 -23.72 9.56 6.62
CA ASN A 81 -24.31 8.52 5.76
C ASN A 81 -23.24 7.85 4.87
N LEU A 82 -23.03 6.54 5.09
CA LEU A 82 -22.18 5.66 4.28
C LEU A 82 -22.94 4.43 3.74
N TYR A 83 -24.28 4.47 3.72
CA TYR A 83 -25.13 3.29 3.46
C TYR A 83 -24.96 2.68 2.06
N ASN A 84 -24.69 3.51 1.05
CA ASN A 84 -24.54 3.06 -0.33
C ASN A 84 -23.41 3.80 -1.06
N ALA A 85 -23.03 3.30 -2.23
CA ALA A 85 -21.91 3.84 -3.00
C ALA A 85 -22.05 5.33 -3.34
N ALA A 86 -23.26 5.77 -3.72
CA ALA A 86 -23.50 7.19 -4.04
C ALA A 86 -23.32 8.09 -2.81
N ALA A 87 -23.81 7.66 -1.64
CA ALA A 87 -23.60 8.36 -0.38
C ALA A 87 -22.11 8.44 -0.01
N ILE A 88 -21.36 7.34 -0.16
CA ILE A 88 -19.92 7.28 0.13
C ILE A 88 -19.13 8.20 -0.82
N MET A 89 -19.39 8.15 -2.13
CA MET A 89 -18.69 8.96 -3.13
C MET A 89 -19.01 10.45 -3.01
N GLY A 90 -20.23 10.80 -2.60
CA GLY A 90 -20.65 12.19 -2.38
C GLY A 90 -20.30 12.74 -0.99
N ASN A 91 -19.66 11.97 -0.11
CA ASN A 91 -19.43 12.37 1.26
C ASN A 91 -18.20 13.30 1.41
N PRO A 92 -18.36 14.55 1.86
CA PRO A 92 -17.26 15.50 1.97
C PRO A 92 -16.22 15.11 3.02
N LEU A 93 -16.59 14.36 4.07
CA LEU A 93 -15.67 13.88 5.09
C LEU A 93 -14.82 12.72 4.59
N VAL A 94 -15.42 11.82 3.77
CA VAL A 94 -14.66 10.79 3.04
C VAL A 94 -13.65 11.45 2.12
N ALA A 95 -14.08 12.43 1.32
CA ALA A 95 -13.17 13.15 0.44
C ALA A 95 -12.02 13.82 1.20
N LYS A 96 -12.33 14.56 2.27
CA LYS A 96 -11.33 15.21 3.13
C LYS A 96 -10.33 14.21 3.71
N HIS A 97 -10.80 13.08 4.23
CA HIS A 97 -9.92 12.09 4.84
C HIS A 97 -9.06 11.34 3.81
N GLY A 98 -9.61 11.05 2.63
CA GLY A 98 -8.86 10.50 1.51
C GLY A 98 -7.64 11.36 1.14
N LYS A 99 -7.80 12.70 1.16
CA LYS A 99 -6.67 13.64 0.97
C LYS A 99 -5.65 13.55 2.10
N THR A 100 -6.11 13.45 3.36
CA THR A 100 -5.21 13.26 4.51
C THR A 100 -4.32 12.03 4.35
N ILE A 101 -4.86 10.93 3.83
CA ILE A 101 -4.08 9.71 3.54
C ILE A 101 -2.98 10.00 2.53
N LEU A 102 -3.30 10.67 1.41
CA LEU A 102 -2.29 10.98 0.38
C LEU A 102 -1.20 11.93 0.89
N TYR A 103 -1.54 12.97 1.65
CA TYR A 103 -0.53 13.85 2.25
C TYR A 103 0.37 13.10 3.24
N SER A 104 -0.18 12.12 3.96
CA SER A 104 0.61 11.24 4.82
C SER A 104 1.61 10.40 4.01
N LEU A 105 1.20 9.90 2.85
CA LEU A 105 2.07 9.16 1.93
C LEU A 105 3.15 10.05 1.30
N GLU A 106 2.80 11.29 0.90
CA GLU A 106 3.76 12.27 0.39
C GLU A 106 4.87 12.56 1.41
N ARG A 107 4.52 12.65 2.70
CA ARG A 107 5.50 12.75 3.79
C ARG A 107 6.46 11.56 3.82
N GLY A 108 5.98 10.36 3.50
CA GLY A 108 6.80 9.16 3.33
C GLY A 108 7.73 9.25 2.12
N VAL A 109 7.23 9.75 0.97
CA VAL A 109 8.05 9.96 -0.23
C VAL A 109 9.21 10.93 0.03
N LYS A 110 8.99 11.95 0.86
CA LYS A 110 10.04 12.90 1.30
C LYS A 110 11.06 12.28 2.27
N ASN A 111 10.75 11.14 2.88
CA ASN A 111 11.55 10.48 3.92
C ASN A 111 11.72 8.97 3.68
N MET A 112 11.95 8.55 2.42
CA MET A 112 11.94 7.14 2.01
C MET A 112 12.92 6.24 2.79
N ASP A 113 14.04 6.78 3.26
CA ASP A 113 15.03 6.02 4.04
C ASP A 113 14.64 5.86 5.51
N ASN A 114 13.66 6.63 5.99
CA ASN A 114 13.24 6.62 7.39
C ASN A 114 11.72 6.48 7.56
N LEU A 115 11.08 5.63 6.75
CA LEU A 115 9.63 5.41 6.81
C LEU A 115 9.16 4.85 8.17
N LYS A 116 10.00 4.04 8.83
CA LYS A 116 9.68 3.45 10.13
C LYS A 116 9.43 4.51 11.20
N ASP A 117 10.34 5.46 11.34
CA ASP A 117 10.19 6.54 12.31
C ASP A 117 9.16 7.56 11.83
N THR A 118 9.11 7.84 10.52
CA THR A 118 8.13 8.74 9.90
C THR A 118 6.69 8.34 10.23
N TYR A 119 6.39 7.05 10.35
CA TYR A 119 5.04 6.54 10.65
C TYR A 119 4.87 6.02 12.07
N ALA A 120 5.85 6.15 12.96
CA ALA A 120 5.79 5.59 14.32
C ALA A 120 4.58 6.11 15.10
N GLU A 121 4.40 7.43 15.19
CA GLU A 121 3.25 8.05 15.87
C GLU A 121 1.91 7.68 15.21
N LEU A 122 1.91 7.55 13.88
CA LEU A 122 0.70 7.20 13.13
C LEU A 122 0.31 5.73 13.37
N SER A 123 1.30 4.84 13.53
CA SER A 123 1.11 3.44 13.90
C SER A 123 0.48 3.32 15.29
N VAL A 124 0.99 4.07 16.28
CA VAL A 124 0.39 4.14 17.63
C VAL A 124 -1.04 4.64 17.57
N LEU A 125 -1.30 5.72 16.82
CA LEU A 125 -2.65 6.27 16.67
C LEU A 125 -3.63 5.22 16.12
N HIS A 126 -3.26 4.51 15.05
CA HIS A 126 -4.13 3.53 14.43
C HIS A 126 -4.33 2.26 15.27
N SER A 127 -3.29 1.86 16.02
CA SER A 127 -3.33 0.71 16.93
C SER A 127 -4.13 1.01 18.19
N GLU A 128 -3.69 1.97 19.01
CA GLU A 128 -4.17 2.13 20.38
C GLU A 128 -5.48 2.93 20.46
N LYS A 129 -5.59 3.98 19.64
CA LYS A 129 -6.73 4.91 19.69
C LYS A 129 -7.84 4.53 18.71
N LEU A 130 -7.49 4.28 17.45
CA LEU A 130 -8.47 3.98 16.41
C LEU A 130 -8.82 2.49 16.34
N ARG A 131 -7.94 1.61 16.86
CA ARG A 131 -8.10 0.15 16.87
C ARG A 131 -8.42 -0.40 15.47
N VAL A 132 -7.73 0.14 14.47
CA VAL A 132 -7.85 -0.30 13.08
C VAL A 132 -7.16 -1.63 12.93
N ASP A 133 -7.83 -2.65 12.40
CA ASP A 133 -7.21 -3.94 12.14
C ASP A 133 -6.08 -3.76 11.10
N PRO A 134 -4.84 -4.19 11.42
CA PRO A 134 -3.65 -3.91 10.63
C PRO A 134 -3.72 -4.45 9.19
N ASP A 135 -4.56 -5.45 8.91
CA ASP A 135 -4.70 -5.98 7.55
C ASP A 135 -5.42 -4.98 6.61
N ASN A 136 -6.17 -4.02 7.16
CA ASN A 136 -6.84 -2.99 6.35
C ASN A 136 -5.87 -2.00 5.68
N PHE A 137 -4.64 -1.85 6.19
CA PHE A 137 -3.64 -1.00 5.53
C PHE A 137 -3.28 -1.52 4.14
N LYS A 138 -3.22 -2.85 3.98
CA LYS A 138 -2.99 -3.49 2.69
C LYS A 138 -4.15 -3.21 1.72
N LEU A 139 -5.39 -3.24 2.22
CA LEU A 139 -6.58 -2.99 1.39
C LEU A 139 -6.59 -1.56 0.82
N ILE A 140 -6.25 -0.56 1.63
CA ILE A 140 -6.13 0.83 1.17
C ILE A 140 -4.97 0.98 0.17
N SER A 141 -3.82 0.34 0.43
CA SER A 141 -2.67 0.31 -0.48
C SER A 141 -3.04 -0.27 -1.86
N ASP A 142 -3.79 -1.38 -1.89
CA ASP A 142 -4.20 -2.03 -3.13
C ASP A 142 -5.23 -1.15 -3.87
N CYS A 143 -6.17 -0.54 -3.15
CA CYS A 143 -7.11 0.42 -3.73
C CYS A 143 -6.40 1.64 -4.35
N LEU A 144 -5.40 2.20 -3.67
CA LEU A 144 -4.59 3.30 -4.18
C LEU A 144 -3.87 2.89 -5.46
N THR A 145 -3.24 1.72 -5.46
CA THR A 145 -2.54 1.18 -6.63
C THR A 145 -3.46 1.11 -7.84
N ILE A 146 -4.70 0.63 -7.66
CA ILE A 146 -5.69 0.54 -8.74
C ILE A 146 -6.12 1.92 -9.23
N VAL A 147 -6.33 2.88 -8.34
CA VAL A 147 -6.69 4.26 -8.73
C VAL A 147 -5.54 4.94 -9.47
N VAL A 148 -4.30 4.81 -9.00
CA VAL A 148 -3.14 5.37 -9.70
C VAL A 148 -2.99 4.75 -11.09
N ALA A 149 -3.16 3.43 -11.20
CA ALA A 149 -3.14 2.72 -12.48
C ALA A 149 -4.21 3.24 -13.45
N SER A 150 -5.43 3.51 -12.97
CA SER A 150 -6.51 4.04 -13.83
C SER A 150 -6.23 5.46 -14.32
N ARG A 151 -5.51 6.28 -13.54
CA ARG A 151 -5.12 7.64 -13.94
C ARG A 151 -3.93 7.68 -14.90
N MET A 152 -2.97 6.77 -14.73
CA MET A 152 -1.76 6.72 -15.56
C MET A 152 -1.96 5.95 -16.87
N GLY A 153 -2.91 5.01 -16.93
CA GLY A 153 -3.17 4.19 -18.11
C GLY A 153 -1.91 3.43 -18.55
N ASN A 154 -1.54 3.56 -19.82
CA ASN A 154 -0.37 2.88 -20.39
C ASN A 154 0.97 3.31 -19.77
N ALA A 155 1.02 4.46 -19.07
CA ALA A 155 2.23 4.90 -18.36
C ALA A 155 2.46 4.12 -17.05
N PHE A 156 1.48 3.36 -16.57
CA PHE A 156 1.62 2.48 -15.41
C PHE A 156 2.27 1.15 -15.80
N THR A 157 3.56 1.21 -16.15
CA THR A 157 4.33 0.02 -16.57
C THR A 157 4.59 -0.92 -15.40
N GLY A 158 5.07 -2.13 -15.68
CA GLY A 158 5.41 -3.11 -14.65
C GLY A 158 6.49 -2.61 -13.68
N GLU A 159 7.45 -1.82 -14.16
CA GLU A 159 8.50 -1.21 -13.35
C GLU A 159 7.94 -0.11 -12.44
N VAL A 160 7.04 0.73 -12.96
CA VAL A 160 6.34 1.76 -12.17
C VAL A 160 5.49 1.12 -11.09
N GLN A 161 4.73 0.08 -11.44
CA GLN A 161 3.94 -0.69 -10.49
C GLN A 161 4.83 -1.33 -9.42
N ALA A 162 5.95 -1.94 -9.79
CA ALA A 162 6.86 -2.58 -8.85
C ALA A 162 7.45 -1.57 -7.84
N ALA A 163 7.89 -0.40 -8.32
CA ALA A 163 8.41 0.66 -7.46
C ALA A 163 7.35 1.20 -6.50
N LEU A 164 6.14 1.50 -6.99
CA LEU A 164 5.02 1.96 -6.16
C LEU A 164 4.59 0.89 -5.15
N HIS A 165 4.48 -0.36 -5.58
CA HIS A 165 4.09 -1.46 -4.70
C HIS A 165 5.12 -1.68 -3.58
N LYS A 166 6.43 -1.63 -3.91
CA LYS A 166 7.50 -1.69 -2.91
C LYS A 166 7.37 -0.55 -1.90
N PHE A 167 7.16 0.69 -2.35
CA PHE A 167 6.91 1.84 -1.47
C PHE A 167 5.75 1.59 -0.52
N LEU A 168 4.58 1.24 -1.05
CA LEU A 168 3.39 1.01 -0.23
C LEU A 168 3.55 -0.18 0.72
N ALA A 169 4.23 -1.25 0.33
CA ALA A 169 4.52 -2.39 1.21
C ALA A 169 5.37 -1.97 2.43
N VAL A 170 6.35 -1.09 2.24
CA VAL A 170 7.18 -0.58 3.34
C VAL A 170 6.40 0.39 4.23
N VAL A 171 5.52 1.21 3.66
CA VAL A 171 4.58 2.04 4.44
C VAL A 171 3.66 1.16 5.28
N VAL A 172 3.03 0.14 4.69
CA VAL A 172 2.16 -0.81 5.39
C VAL A 172 2.93 -1.50 6.52
N SER A 173 4.15 -1.98 6.25
CA SER A 173 5.02 -2.59 7.28
C SER A 173 5.31 -1.62 8.43
N SER A 174 5.56 -0.34 8.12
CA SER A 174 5.82 0.71 9.11
C SER A 174 4.58 1.02 9.96
N LEU A 175 3.39 1.07 9.36
CA LEU A 175 2.13 1.31 10.07
C LEU A 175 1.71 0.13 10.96
N ARG A 176 2.11 -1.10 10.64
CA ARG A 176 1.83 -2.30 11.45
C ARG A 176 2.75 -2.47 12.66
N ARG A 177 3.80 -1.65 12.79
CA ARG A 177 4.88 -1.90 13.76
C ARG A 177 4.46 -1.82 15.22
N GLN A 178 3.50 -0.97 15.58
CA GLN A 178 3.04 -0.75 16.96
C GLN A 178 1.75 -1.52 17.29
N TYR A 179 1.52 -2.64 16.58
CA TYR A 179 0.43 -3.57 16.85
C TYR A 179 0.98 -4.74 17.67
N TYR A 180 0.30 -5.07 18.77
CA TYR A 180 0.69 -6.10 19.74
C TYR A 180 -0.35 -7.21 19.82
#